data_AF-A0A8H6V5B4-F1
#
_entry.id   AF-A0A8H6V5B4-F1
#
_cell.length_a   1.000
_cell.length_b   1.000
_cell.length_c   1.000
_cell.angle_alpha   90.00
_cell.angle_beta   90.00
_cell.angle_gamma   90.00
#
_symmetry.space_group_name_H-M   'P 1'
#
loop_
_entity.id
_entity.type
_entity.pdbx_description
1 polymer ?
#
loop_
_entity_poly.entity_id
_entity_poly.type
_entity_poly.pdbx_seq_one_letter_code
_entity_poly.pdbx_strand_id
1 'polypeptide(L)'
;MQPMRSRSEPDNDKDNEGEVLDDFLGATVISPSSWWRKRSTWHIGREDRLKMPRSLEMLLDDYNLALGVESPNAKLIRPRLDAILIQIVSGVKEARQRSENTSLRVGSQSSRFGMSAILDTVSWGSRHRLCIAHDFEGCSFIVGCTVDYALWYGSRQDLETNFIVVRSDVLMEDECWMPLAAMSIIHYARKKAGRNAEIYGICTDSYKWTFLHLNSKSQYSSLHLDWTQGQQEEIVSQIGKIVKQAIEIAISEAQMNRRKMTVSQMTGCMVLE
;
A
#
# COMPACT_ATOMS: atom_id res chain seq x y z
N MET A 1 8.62 -28.89 -56.67
CA MET A 1 9.19 -28.52 -55.36
C MET A 1 9.72 -27.10 -55.45
N GLN A 2 8.98 -26.16 -54.84
CA GLN A 2 9.45 -24.82 -54.50
C GLN A 2 9.21 -24.66 -52.99
N PRO A 3 10.14 -24.09 -52.21
CA PRO A 3 9.88 -23.83 -50.81
C PRO A 3 9.01 -22.56 -50.72
N MET A 4 7.83 -22.68 -50.10
CA MET A 4 7.08 -21.53 -49.65
C MET A 4 7.94 -20.77 -48.63
N ARG A 5 8.26 -19.52 -48.98
CA ARG A 5 8.83 -18.54 -48.06
C ARG A 5 7.89 -18.39 -46.86
N SER A 6 8.39 -18.75 -45.68
CA SER A 6 7.84 -18.31 -44.40
C SER A 6 7.82 -16.78 -44.40
N ARG A 7 6.63 -16.20 -44.52
CA ARG A 7 6.40 -14.79 -44.26
C ARG A 7 6.47 -14.63 -42.75
N SER A 8 7.60 -14.16 -42.26
CA SER A 8 7.74 -13.58 -40.92
C SER A 8 6.73 -12.44 -40.82
N GLU A 9 5.69 -12.62 -40.01
CA GLU A 9 4.84 -11.50 -39.59
C GLU A 9 5.67 -10.54 -38.75
N PRO A 10 5.47 -9.22 -38.93
CA PRO A 10 6.23 -8.20 -38.21
C PRO A 10 5.65 -7.98 -36.80
N ASP A 11 6.54 -7.54 -35.90
CA ASP A 11 6.29 -7.00 -34.55
C ASP A 11 4.94 -6.25 -34.39
N ASN A 12 3.86 -6.96 -34.04
CA ASN A 12 2.52 -6.38 -33.78
C ASN A 12 2.08 -6.50 -32.30
N ASP A 13 2.91 -7.11 -31.45
CA ASP A 13 2.58 -7.37 -30.04
C ASP A 13 2.64 -6.12 -29.16
N LYS A 14 3.50 -5.14 -29.50
CA LYS A 14 3.71 -3.93 -28.67
C LYS A 14 2.59 -2.91 -28.77
N ASP A 15 1.96 -2.79 -29.93
CA ASP A 15 0.85 -1.83 -30.13
C ASP A 15 -0.40 -2.29 -29.36
N ASN A 16 -0.60 -3.60 -29.21
CA ASN A 16 -1.74 -4.18 -28.48
C ASN A 16 -1.59 -4.05 -26.94
N GLU A 17 -0.38 -4.16 -26.39
CA GLU A 17 -0.15 -4.02 -24.94
C GLU A 17 -0.55 -2.65 -24.40
N GLY A 18 -0.26 -1.58 -25.15
CA GLY A 18 -0.63 -0.21 -24.78
C GLY A 18 -2.14 0.00 -24.77
N GLU A 19 -2.83 -0.48 -25.81
CA GLU A 19 -4.28 -0.36 -25.94
C GLU A 19 -5.02 -1.14 -24.85
N VAL A 20 -4.57 -2.36 -24.53
CA VAL A 20 -5.11 -3.16 -23.42
C VAL A 20 -4.96 -2.42 -22.09
N LEU A 21 -3.80 -1.79 -21.85
CA LEU A 21 -3.56 -1.06 -20.61
C LEU A 21 -4.43 0.20 -20.53
N ASP A 22 -4.57 0.94 -21.63
CA ASP A 22 -5.41 2.14 -21.69
C ASP A 22 -6.89 1.80 -21.51
N ASP A 23 -7.37 0.70 -22.10
CA ASP A 23 -8.74 0.19 -21.88
C ASP A 23 -8.96 -0.21 -20.42
N PHE A 24 -8.01 -0.96 -19.83
CA PHE A 24 -8.07 -1.31 -18.42
C PHE A 24 -8.11 -0.07 -17.52
N LEU A 25 -7.21 0.89 -17.75
CA LEU A 25 -7.18 2.15 -16.99
C LEU A 25 -8.47 2.95 -17.19
N GLY A 26 -9.03 2.97 -18.40
CA GLY A 26 -10.35 3.54 -18.69
C GLY A 26 -11.46 2.91 -17.84
N ALA A 27 -11.44 1.58 -17.69
CA ALA A 27 -12.41 0.84 -16.88
C ALA A 27 -12.31 1.13 -15.36
N THR A 28 -11.18 1.67 -14.88
CA THR A 28 -11.03 2.05 -13.46
C THR A 28 -11.78 3.33 -13.09
N VAL A 29 -12.07 4.19 -14.08
CA VAL A 29 -12.78 5.48 -13.93
C VAL A 29 -12.16 6.36 -12.83
N ILE A 30 -10.82 6.39 -12.77
CA ILE A 30 -10.10 7.15 -11.74
C ILE A 30 -10.05 8.64 -12.11
N SER A 31 -10.29 9.50 -11.12
CA SER A 31 -10.32 10.96 -11.30
C SER A 31 -9.69 11.70 -10.12
N PRO A 32 -9.24 12.96 -10.27
CA PRO A 32 -8.76 13.74 -9.15
C PRO A 32 -9.87 14.03 -8.12
N SER A 33 -9.51 14.01 -6.84
CA SER A 33 -10.39 14.45 -5.76
C SER A 33 -10.48 15.97 -5.67
N SER A 34 -11.56 16.47 -5.06
CA SER A 34 -11.70 17.90 -4.78
C SER A 34 -10.68 18.37 -3.72
N TRP A 35 -10.32 19.66 -3.78
CA TRP A 35 -9.38 20.26 -2.84
C TRP A 35 -9.77 20.07 -1.37
N TRP A 36 -11.06 20.21 -1.04
CA TRP A 36 -11.57 19.99 0.33
C TRP A 36 -11.37 18.54 0.80
N ARG A 37 -11.59 17.56 -0.10
CA ARG A 37 -11.33 16.15 0.21
C ARG A 37 -9.86 15.90 0.43
N LYS A 38 -8.99 16.40 -0.48
CA LYS A 38 -7.53 16.31 -0.32
C LYS A 38 -7.09 16.84 1.06
N ARG A 39 -7.57 18.02 1.45
CA ARG A 39 -7.24 18.61 2.77
C ARG A 39 -7.70 17.74 3.94
N SER A 40 -8.89 17.15 3.85
CA SER A 40 -9.42 16.27 4.90
C SER A 40 -8.67 14.94 4.99
N THR A 41 -8.33 14.31 3.85
CA THR A 41 -7.62 13.03 3.80
C THR A 41 -6.28 13.12 4.50
N TRP A 42 -5.50 14.15 4.18
CA TRP A 42 -4.12 14.31 4.64
C TRP A 42 -4.00 15.07 5.96
N HIS A 43 -5.11 15.51 6.56
CA HIS A 43 -5.05 16.15 7.86
C HIS A 43 -4.66 15.14 8.96
N ILE A 44 -3.67 15.50 9.78
CA ILE A 44 -3.29 14.74 10.98
C ILE A 44 -3.90 15.40 12.21
N GLY A 45 -4.85 14.69 12.82
CA GLY A 45 -5.43 15.09 14.10
C GLY A 45 -4.43 14.94 15.25
N ARG A 46 -4.73 15.54 16.40
CA ARG A 46 -3.85 15.47 17.58
C ARG A 46 -3.56 14.04 18.03
N GLU A 47 -4.55 13.16 17.96
CA GLU A 47 -4.43 11.74 18.36
C GLU A 47 -3.67 10.89 17.32
N ASP A 48 -3.53 11.38 16.09
CA ASP A 48 -2.82 10.72 15.01
C ASP A 48 -1.34 11.09 14.95
N ARG A 49 -0.95 12.17 15.64
CA ARG A 49 0.45 12.59 15.72
C ARG A 49 1.28 11.55 16.44
N LEU A 50 2.23 10.98 15.73
CA LEU A 50 3.27 10.12 16.26
C LEU A 50 4.57 10.92 16.32
N LYS A 51 5.22 10.85 17.47
CA LYS A 51 6.61 11.33 17.60
C LYS A 51 7.53 10.30 16.97
N MET A 52 8.61 10.78 16.36
CA MET A 52 9.69 9.91 15.93
C MET A 52 10.25 9.14 17.14
N PRO A 53 10.26 7.79 17.13
CA PRO A 53 10.91 7.03 18.18
C PRO A 53 12.41 7.33 18.17
N ARG A 54 13.00 7.62 19.33
CA ARG A 54 14.46 7.81 19.47
C ARG A 54 15.25 6.59 19.00
N SER A 55 14.69 5.39 19.14
CA SER A 55 15.26 4.16 18.60
C SER A 55 15.35 4.15 17.08
N LEU A 56 14.40 4.76 16.39
CA LEU A 56 14.42 4.90 14.94
C LEU A 56 15.47 5.92 14.52
N GLU A 57 15.52 7.07 15.18
CA GLU A 57 16.54 8.09 14.93
C GLU A 57 17.96 7.54 15.06
N MET A 58 18.27 6.90 16.20
CA MET A 58 19.59 6.29 16.42
C MET A 58 19.91 5.20 15.39
N LEU A 59 18.93 4.35 15.03
CA LEU A 59 19.15 3.28 14.05
C LEU A 59 19.48 3.84 12.66
N LEU A 60 18.83 4.94 12.26
CA LEU A 60 19.10 5.58 10.97
C LEU A 60 20.49 6.22 10.96
N ASP A 61 20.97 6.75 12.09
CA ASP A 61 22.33 7.26 12.26
C ASP A 61 23.37 6.13 12.21
N ASP A 62 23.07 5.00 12.87
CA ASP A 62 23.92 3.81 12.85
C ASP A 62 24.12 3.28 11.43
N TYR A 63 23.11 3.35 10.55
CA TYR A 63 23.28 2.98 9.14
C TYR A 63 24.26 3.89 8.40
N ASN A 64 24.24 5.20 8.65
CA ASN A 64 25.21 6.13 8.06
C ASN A 64 26.63 5.76 8.51
N LEU A 65 26.80 5.53 9.81
CA LEU A 65 28.08 5.15 10.42
C LEU A 65 28.61 3.82 9.86
N ALA A 66 27.76 2.79 9.82
CA ALA A 66 28.14 1.44 9.44
C ALA A 66 28.53 1.33 7.95
N LEU A 67 27.86 2.09 7.07
CA LEU A 67 28.15 2.08 5.64
C LEU A 67 29.19 3.13 5.23
N GLY A 68 29.60 4.02 6.15
CA GLY A 68 30.53 5.10 5.87
C GLY A 68 30.02 6.05 4.78
N VAL A 69 28.72 6.37 4.81
CA VAL A 69 28.08 7.24 3.83
C VAL A 69 27.35 8.40 4.50
N GLU A 70 27.28 9.52 3.80
CA GLU A 70 26.44 10.66 4.18
C GLU A 70 25.03 10.49 3.64
N SER A 71 24.04 10.92 4.42
CA SER A 71 22.64 10.98 4.01
C SER A 71 22.36 12.28 3.25
N PRO A 72 21.56 12.28 2.16
CA PRO A 72 20.88 11.13 1.57
C PRO A 72 21.80 10.24 0.70
N ASN A 73 21.57 8.93 0.72
CA ASN A 73 22.35 7.98 -0.09
C ASN A 73 21.49 6.83 -0.62
N ALA A 74 21.68 6.48 -1.91
CA ALA A 74 20.95 5.38 -2.54
C ALA A 74 21.17 4.02 -1.85
N LYS A 75 22.36 3.77 -1.28
CA LYS A 75 22.67 2.53 -0.55
C LYS A 75 21.85 2.37 0.73
N LEU A 76 21.34 3.46 1.28
CA LEU A 76 20.57 3.48 2.52
C LEU A 76 19.07 3.33 2.28
N ILE A 77 18.57 3.49 1.05
CA ILE A 77 17.14 3.50 0.73
C ILE A 77 16.41 2.31 1.38
N ARG A 78 16.86 1.10 1.06
CA ARG A 78 16.22 -0.12 1.54
C ARG A 78 16.29 -0.30 3.07
N PRO A 79 17.47 -0.30 3.72
CA PRO A 79 17.54 -0.49 5.17
C PRO A 79 16.79 0.61 5.94
N ARG A 80 16.83 1.86 5.47
CA ARG A 80 16.04 2.95 6.07
C ARG A 80 14.55 2.71 5.95
N LEU A 81 14.07 2.38 4.74
CA LEU A 81 12.65 2.10 4.51
C LEU A 81 12.15 0.95 5.40
N ASP A 82 12.90 -0.16 5.45
CA ASP A 82 12.59 -1.31 6.30
C ASP A 82 12.46 -0.91 7.77
N ALA A 83 13.45 -0.18 8.29
CA ALA A 83 13.44 0.30 9.68
C ALA A 83 12.24 1.20 9.99
N ILE A 84 11.92 2.13 9.10
CA ILE A 84 10.80 3.07 9.26
C ILE A 84 9.47 2.30 9.30
N LEU A 85 9.21 1.45 8.29
CA LEU A 85 7.95 0.72 8.18
C LEU A 85 7.73 -0.24 9.37
N ILE A 86 8.80 -0.94 9.81
CA ILE A 86 8.72 -1.90 10.92
C ILE A 86 8.48 -1.17 12.24
N GLN A 87 9.26 -0.12 12.55
CA GLN A 87 9.13 0.58 13.84
C GLN A 87 7.79 1.30 13.98
N ILE A 88 7.21 1.80 12.89
CA ILE A 88 5.89 2.44 12.95
C ILE A 88 4.81 1.41 13.24
N VAL A 89 4.79 0.27 12.55
CA VAL A 89 3.80 -0.78 12.81
C VAL A 89 3.93 -1.32 14.23
N SER A 90 5.15 -1.59 14.71
CA SER A 90 5.35 -2.06 16.08
C SER A 90 4.88 -1.02 17.10
N GLY A 91 5.25 0.25 16.94
CA GLY A 91 4.86 1.33 17.83
C GLY A 91 3.33 1.53 17.89
N VAL A 92 2.65 1.44 16.75
CA VAL A 92 1.17 1.55 16.70
C VAL A 92 0.51 0.35 17.38
N LYS A 93 0.99 -0.88 17.11
CA LYS A 93 0.47 -2.10 17.78
C LYS A 93 0.64 -2.04 19.29
N GLU A 94 1.83 -1.65 19.77
CA GLU A 94 2.11 -1.51 21.19
C GLU A 94 1.20 -0.46 21.86
N ALA A 95 1.02 0.70 21.22
CA ALA A 95 0.13 1.74 21.73
C ALA A 95 -1.31 1.23 21.86
N ARG A 96 -1.79 0.47 20.86
CA ARG A 96 -3.13 -0.12 20.89
C ARG A 96 -3.27 -1.15 22.02
N GLN A 97 -2.31 -2.06 22.15
CA GLN A 97 -2.32 -3.09 23.19
C GLN A 97 -2.28 -2.47 24.60
N ARG A 98 -1.49 -1.40 24.81
CA ARG A 98 -1.46 -0.67 26.09
C ARG A 98 -2.80 -0.01 26.41
N SER A 99 -3.44 0.63 25.43
CA SER A 99 -4.75 1.28 25.60
C SER A 99 -5.81 0.28 26.09
N GLU A 100 -5.84 -0.91 25.49
CA GLU A 100 -6.79 -1.95 25.87
C GLU A 100 -6.53 -2.52 27.26
N ASN A 101 -5.27 -2.78 27.61
CA ASN A 101 -4.91 -3.23 28.96
C ASN A 101 -5.35 -2.25 30.06
N THR A 102 -5.34 -0.95 29.78
CA THR A 102 -5.85 0.08 30.70
C THR A 102 -7.37 0.02 30.83
N SER A 103 -8.11 -0.15 29.71
CA SER A 103 -9.58 -0.25 29.73
C SER A 103 -10.11 -1.47 30.51
N LEU A 104 -9.39 -2.61 30.48
CA LEU A 104 -9.76 -3.83 31.19
C LEU A 104 -9.65 -3.71 32.72
N ARG A 105 -8.81 -2.80 33.23
CA ARG A 105 -8.74 -2.50 34.68
C ARG A 105 -10.02 -1.85 35.22
N VAL A 106 -10.92 -1.40 34.33
CA VAL A 106 -12.17 -0.70 34.66
C VAL A 106 -13.42 -1.60 34.47
N GLY A 107 -13.25 -2.93 34.31
CA GLY A 107 -14.35 -3.89 34.50
C GLY A 107 -14.99 -4.48 33.24
N SER A 108 -14.38 -4.34 32.05
CA SER A 108 -14.83 -5.05 30.84
C SER A 108 -14.07 -6.38 30.68
N GLN A 109 -14.76 -7.52 30.61
CA GLN A 109 -14.18 -8.84 30.29
C GLN A 109 -14.10 -9.09 28.78
N SER A 110 -13.62 -8.14 27.98
CA SER A 110 -13.26 -8.45 26.59
C SER A 110 -11.92 -9.19 26.55
N SER A 111 -11.89 -10.37 25.95
CA SER A 111 -10.79 -11.33 26.04
C SER A 111 -9.48 -10.75 25.47
N ARG A 112 -8.45 -10.58 26.32
CA ARG A 112 -7.07 -10.21 25.90
C ARG A 112 -6.55 -11.07 24.74
N PHE A 113 -7.00 -12.32 24.65
CA PHE A 113 -6.64 -13.27 23.60
C PHE A 113 -7.11 -12.85 22.20
N GLY A 114 -8.23 -12.12 22.10
CA GLY A 114 -8.78 -11.68 20.81
C GLY A 114 -7.95 -10.56 20.17
N MET A 115 -7.57 -9.55 20.94
CA MET A 115 -6.85 -8.40 20.36
C MET A 115 -5.45 -8.76 19.89
N SER A 116 -4.69 -9.55 20.67
CA SER A 116 -3.34 -9.95 20.24
C SER A 116 -3.39 -10.65 18.89
N ALA A 117 -4.32 -11.59 18.73
CA ALA A 117 -4.52 -12.31 17.47
C ALA A 117 -4.92 -11.37 16.31
N ILE A 118 -5.77 -10.37 16.56
CA ILE A 118 -6.13 -9.35 15.55
C ILE A 118 -4.93 -8.48 15.18
N LEU A 119 -4.14 -8.03 16.15
CA LEU A 119 -2.94 -7.25 15.86
C LEU A 119 -1.92 -8.07 15.06
N ASP A 120 -1.82 -9.37 15.29
CA ASP A 120 -0.93 -10.26 14.55
C ASP A 120 -1.32 -10.41 13.07
N THR A 121 -2.61 -10.23 12.71
CA THR A 121 -3.02 -10.23 11.30
C THR A 121 -2.53 -8.99 10.54
N VAL A 122 -2.31 -7.87 11.25
CA VAL A 122 -1.84 -6.63 10.65
C VAL A 122 -0.32 -6.69 10.45
N SER A 123 0.15 -6.99 9.25
CA SER A 123 1.58 -7.21 9.02
C SER A 123 2.03 -6.79 7.62
N TRP A 124 3.31 -6.44 7.51
CA TRP A 124 3.94 -6.19 6.22
C TRP A 124 4.18 -7.53 5.50
N GLY A 125 3.65 -7.66 4.30
CA GLY A 125 4.13 -8.63 3.31
C GLY A 125 5.14 -7.96 2.38
N SER A 126 6.24 -8.65 2.08
CA SER A 126 7.29 -8.15 1.19
C SER A 126 7.14 -8.70 -0.21
N ARG A 127 7.38 -7.85 -1.22
CA ARG A 127 7.44 -8.14 -2.66
C ARG A 127 6.25 -8.95 -3.15
N HIS A 128 5.25 -8.25 -3.69
CA HIS A 128 4.08 -8.89 -4.25
C HIS A 128 3.86 -8.47 -5.70
N ARG A 129 3.53 -9.44 -6.55
CA ARG A 129 3.03 -9.17 -7.90
C ARG A 129 1.52 -9.30 -7.88
N LEU A 130 0.85 -8.18 -8.10
CA LEU A 130 -0.60 -8.10 -8.28
C LEU A 130 -0.91 -8.38 -9.76
N CYS A 131 -1.84 -9.27 -10.03
CA CYS A 131 -2.27 -9.61 -11.38
C CYS A 131 -3.79 -9.68 -11.46
N ILE A 132 -4.38 -9.23 -12.56
CA ILE A 132 -5.80 -9.42 -12.84
C ILE A 132 -5.99 -9.75 -14.32
N ALA A 133 -6.90 -10.68 -14.59
CA ALA A 133 -7.33 -10.96 -15.95
C ALA A 133 -8.23 -9.83 -16.45
N HIS A 134 -7.96 -9.34 -17.66
CA HIS A 134 -8.71 -8.30 -18.34
C HIS A 134 -9.03 -8.75 -19.76
N ASP A 135 -10.31 -8.76 -20.11
CA ASP A 135 -10.75 -9.16 -21.44
C ASP A 135 -10.81 -7.94 -22.35
N PHE A 136 -10.08 -7.99 -23.47
CA PHE A 136 -9.99 -6.94 -24.48
C PHE A 136 -10.06 -7.57 -25.88
N GLU A 137 -10.95 -7.04 -26.73
CA GLU A 137 -11.16 -7.52 -28.11
C GLU A 137 -11.32 -9.05 -28.26
N GLY A 138 -11.98 -9.70 -27.29
CA GLY A 138 -12.22 -11.14 -27.30
C GLY A 138 -11.01 -12.00 -26.89
N CYS A 139 -9.89 -11.37 -26.51
CA CYS A 139 -8.72 -12.01 -25.90
C CYS A 139 -8.65 -11.69 -24.40
N SER A 140 -8.06 -12.58 -23.61
CA SER A 140 -7.86 -12.37 -22.17
C SER A 140 -6.39 -12.08 -21.88
N PHE A 141 -6.12 -10.91 -21.29
CA PHE A 141 -4.80 -10.41 -20.95
C PHE A 141 -4.59 -10.40 -19.44
N ILE A 142 -3.33 -10.45 -19.00
CA ILE A 142 -2.98 -10.32 -17.59
C ILE A 142 -2.35 -8.94 -17.36
N VAL A 143 -3.10 -8.06 -16.72
CA VAL A 143 -2.57 -6.78 -16.23
C VAL A 143 -1.92 -7.01 -14.88
N GLY A 144 -0.69 -6.53 -14.68
CA GLY A 144 -0.01 -6.72 -13.41
C GLY A 144 0.96 -5.62 -13.02
N CYS A 145 1.20 -5.52 -11.72
CA CYS A 145 2.12 -4.56 -11.11
C CYS A 145 2.86 -5.21 -9.95
N THR A 146 4.07 -4.76 -9.66
CA THR A 146 4.84 -5.19 -8.50
C THR A 146 4.83 -4.10 -7.43
N VAL A 147 4.68 -4.50 -6.18
CA VAL A 147 4.82 -3.63 -5.00
C VAL A 147 5.89 -4.21 -4.08
N ASP A 148 6.69 -3.35 -3.44
CA ASP A 148 7.73 -3.79 -2.51
C ASP A 148 7.15 -4.22 -1.16
N TYR A 149 6.07 -3.56 -0.71
CA TYR A 149 5.38 -3.92 0.52
C TYR A 149 3.86 -3.76 0.38
N ALA A 150 3.12 -4.62 1.07
CA ALA A 150 1.70 -4.45 1.32
C ALA A 150 1.41 -4.67 2.81
N LEU A 151 0.65 -3.77 3.43
CA LEU A 151 0.17 -3.94 4.79
C LEU A 151 -1.11 -4.76 4.74
N TRP A 152 -0.99 -6.04 5.05
CA TRP A 152 -2.14 -6.93 5.16
C TRP A 152 -2.81 -6.73 6.51
N TYR A 153 -4.14 -6.75 6.55
CA TYR A 153 -4.93 -6.81 7.78
C TYR A 153 -5.78 -8.09 7.87
N GLY A 154 -5.75 -8.91 6.82
CA GLY A 154 -6.46 -10.18 6.74
C GLY A 154 -6.06 -11.02 5.51
N SER A 155 -7.05 -11.67 4.89
CA SER A 155 -6.91 -12.57 3.75
C SER A 155 -6.38 -11.90 2.48
N ARG A 156 -5.30 -12.44 1.93
CA ARG A 156 -4.77 -12.01 0.62
C ARG A 156 -5.72 -12.33 -0.53
N GLN A 157 -6.52 -13.38 -0.41
CA GLN A 157 -7.51 -13.75 -1.44
C GLN A 157 -8.68 -12.76 -1.48
N ASP A 158 -8.93 -12.05 -0.39
CA ASP A 158 -9.89 -10.94 -0.35
C ASP A 158 -9.21 -9.59 -0.61
N LEU A 159 -7.93 -9.61 -0.97
CA LEU A 159 -7.08 -8.44 -1.12
C LEU A 159 -7.16 -7.55 0.11
N GLU A 160 -7.18 -8.08 1.33
CA GLU A 160 -7.37 -7.33 2.58
C GLU A 160 -6.10 -6.56 2.99
N THR A 161 -5.79 -5.53 2.20
CA THR A 161 -4.74 -4.54 2.43
C THR A 161 -5.28 -3.11 2.24
N ASN A 162 -4.97 -2.18 3.13
CA ASN A 162 -5.35 -0.77 2.91
C ASN A 162 -4.17 0.06 2.45
N PHE A 163 -2.97 -0.53 2.30
CA PHE A 163 -1.75 0.24 2.15
C PHE A 163 -0.65 -0.54 1.42
N ILE A 164 -0.14 0.04 0.34
CA ILE A 164 0.99 -0.51 -0.42
C ILE A 164 2.15 0.48 -0.49
N VAL A 165 3.36 -0.03 -0.70
CA VAL A 165 4.57 0.76 -0.85
C VAL A 165 5.35 0.27 -2.08
N VAL A 166 5.72 1.21 -2.94
CA VAL A 166 6.66 1.03 -4.05
C VAL A 166 7.94 1.78 -3.69
N ARG A 167 9.06 1.07 -3.63
CA ARG A 167 10.37 1.65 -3.35
C ARG A 167 11.00 2.10 -4.66
N SER A 168 11.51 3.32 -4.70
CA SER A 168 12.45 3.74 -5.73
C SER A 168 13.85 3.24 -5.35
N ASP A 169 14.53 2.55 -6.27
CA ASP A 169 15.91 2.09 -6.04
C ASP A 169 16.95 3.21 -6.30
N VAL A 170 16.50 4.37 -6.75
CA VAL A 170 17.31 5.59 -6.93
C VAL A 170 16.72 6.74 -6.11
N LEU A 171 17.54 7.75 -5.83
CA LEU A 171 17.06 8.96 -5.17
C LEU A 171 16.05 9.67 -6.09
N MET A 172 14.89 9.98 -5.53
CA MET A 172 13.80 10.63 -6.24
C MET A 172 14.11 12.12 -6.40
N GLU A 173 13.86 12.65 -7.59
CA GLU A 173 13.89 14.09 -7.84
C GLU A 173 12.51 14.71 -7.58
N ASP A 174 11.47 14.07 -8.11
CA ASP A 174 10.09 14.56 -8.12
C ASP A 174 9.08 13.54 -7.56
N GLU A 175 7.80 13.90 -7.64
CA GLU A 175 6.66 13.06 -7.30
C GLU A 175 6.64 11.78 -8.14
N CYS A 176 6.34 10.66 -7.51
CA CYS A 176 6.24 9.37 -8.19
C CYS A 176 4.85 8.75 -8.05
N TRP A 177 4.19 8.54 -9.19
CA TRP A 177 2.82 8.04 -9.29
C TRP A 177 2.72 6.53 -9.51
N MET A 178 3.84 5.80 -9.52
CA MET A 178 3.89 4.35 -9.74
C MET A 178 2.91 3.53 -8.88
N PRO A 179 2.68 3.83 -7.59
CA PRO A 179 1.74 3.05 -6.78
C PRO A 179 0.30 3.13 -7.31
N LEU A 180 -0.06 4.19 -8.05
CA LEU A 180 -1.42 4.38 -8.54
C LEU A 180 -1.85 3.22 -9.44
N ALA A 181 -0.95 2.64 -10.26
CA ALA A 181 -1.27 1.48 -11.09
C ALA A 181 -1.64 0.25 -10.24
N ALA A 182 -0.83 -0.08 -9.25
CA ALA A 182 -1.10 -1.16 -8.30
C ALA A 182 -2.38 -0.91 -7.47
N MET A 183 -2.57 0.32 -6.99
CA MET A 183 -3.79 0.73 -6.30
C MET A 183 -5.03 0.55 -7.18
N SER A 184 -4.92 0.85 -8.48
CA SER A 184 -6.02 0.73 -9.44
C SER A 184 -6.46 -0.72 -9.63
N ILE A 185 -5.53 -1.67 -9.68
CA ILE A 185 -5.83 -3.10 -9.75
C ILE A 185 -6.61 -3.55 -8.52
N ILE A 186 -6.12 -3.23 -7.32
CA ILE A 186 -6.78 -3.61 -6.05
C ILE A 186 -8.15 -2.93 -5.94
N HIS A 187 -8.23 -1.65 -6.27
CA HIS A 187 -9.45 -0.85 -6.23
C HIS A 187 -10.51 -1.40 -7.18
N TYR A 188 -10.15 -1.67 -8.43
CA TYR A 188 -11.04 -2.25 -9.44
C TYR A 188 -11.58 -3.61 -8.99
N ALA A 189 -10.71 -4.52 -8.55
CA ALA A 189 -11.12 -5.84 -8.07
C ALA A 189 -12.09 -5.75 -6.88
N ARG A 190 -11.80 -4.90 -5.89
CA ARG A 190 -12.68 -4.68 -4.74
C ARG A 190 -14.03 -4.08 -5.12
N LYS A 191 -14.06 -3.09 -6.01
CA LYS A 191 -15.33 -2.53 -6.51
C LYS A 191 -16.16 -3.57 -7.23
N LYS A 192 -15.55 -4.38 -8.12
CA LYS A 192 -16.22 -5.46 -8.84
C LYS A 192 -16.79 -6.51 -7.88
N ALA A 193 -16.12 -6.77 -6.76
CA ALA A 193 -16.58 -7.66 -5.70
C ALA A 193 -17.56 -7.01 -4.68
N GLY A 194 -17.92 -5.74 -4.84
CA GLY A 194 -18.78 -5.01 -3.90
C GLY A 194 -18.18 -4.86 -2.51
N ARG A 195 -16.86 -4.68 -2.42
CA ARG A 195 -16.09 -4.46 -1.19
C ARG A 195 -15.67 -2.99 -1.08
N ASN A 196 -15.26 -2.58 0.13
CA ASN A 196 -14.61 -1.28 0.30
C ASN A 196 -13.35 -1.26 -0.58
N ALA A 197 -13.25 -0.25 -1.45
CA ALA A 197 -12.18 -0.14 -2.44
C ALA A 197 -11.15 0.95 -2.07
N GLU A 198 -11.31 1.57 -0.91
CA GLU A 198 -10.37 2.56 -0.40
C GLU A 198 -8.98 1.96 -0.16
N ILE A 199 -7.96 2.66 -0.61
CA ILE A 199 -6.57 2.21 -0.51
C ILE A 199 -5.60 3.41 -0.49
N TYR A 200 -4.52 3.25 0.26
CA TYR A 200 -3.37 4.15 0.29
C TYR A 200 -2.18 3.52 -0.44
N GLY A 201 -1.33 4.36 -1.03
CA GLY A 201 -0.08 3.96 -1.65
C GLY A 201 1.02 4.96 -1.35
N ILE A 202 2.26 4.50 -1.30
CA ILE A 202 3.45 5.36 -1.24
C ILE A 202 4.43 4.99 -2.34
N CYS A 203 4.99 6.00 -3.00
CA CYS A 203 6.26 5.89 -3.70
C CYS A 203 7.34 6.60 -2.89
N THR A 204 8.46 5.93 -2.61
CA THR A 204 9.52 6.52 -1.78
C THR A 204 10.91 5.95 -2.06
N ASP A 205 11.92 6.79 -1.94
CA ASP A 205 13.34 6.42 -1.83
C ASP A 205 13.82 6.44 -0.37
N SER A 206 12.91 6.36 0.62
CA SER A 206 13.12 6.57 2.06
C SER A 206 13.43 8.02 2.49
N TYR A 207 13.65 8.95 1.56
CA TYR A 207 13.93 10.36 1.83
C TYR A 207 12.77 11.24 1.37
N LYS A 208 12.35 11.11 0.12
CA LYS A 208 11.13 11.72 -0.42
C LYS A 208 10.00 10.70 -0.43
N TRP A 209 8.80 11.20 -0.18
CA TRP A 209 7.62 10.39 0.04
C TRP A 209 6.43 10.98 -0.71
N THR A 210 5.98 10.29 -1.76
CA THR A 210 4.73 10.60 -2.44
C THR A 210 3.65 9.68 -1.89
N PHE A 211 2.78 10.22 -1.05
CA PHE A 211 1.59 9.55 -0.55
C PHE A 211 0.45 9.73 -1.54
N LEU A 212 -0.26 8.63 -1.80
CA LEU A 212 -1.45 8.56 -2.64
C LEU A 212 -2.59 7.95 -1.86
N HIS A 213 -3.79 8.45 -2.09
CA HIS A 213 -5.02 7.90 -1.55
C HIS A 213 -6.03 7.80 -2.67
N LEU A 214 -6.61 6.61 -2.85
CA LEU A 214 -7.69 6.35 -3.79
C LEU A 214 -8.92 5.93 -2.99
N ASN A 215 -9.94 6.79 -2.99
CA ASN A 215 -11.15 6.54 -2.21
C ASN A 215 -12.15 5.64 -2.95
N SER A 216 -13.18 5.16 -2.25
CA SER A 216 -14.22 4.28 -2.82
C SER A 216 -15.06 4.88 -3.95
N LYS A 217 -14.95 6.18 -4.23
CA LYS A 217 -15.56 6.85 -5.39
C LYS A 217 -14.62 6.92 -6.60
N SER A 218 -13.51 6.17 -6.58
CA SER A 218 -12.48 6.18 -7.62
C SER A 218 -11.86 7.58 -7.78
N GLN A 219 -11.71 8.32 -6.68
CA GLN A 219 -11.06 9.63 -6.69
C GLN A 219 -9.73 9.58 -5.95
N TYR A 220 -8.67 10.09 -6.58
CA TYR A 220 -7.33 10.10 -6.02
C TYR A 220 -6.93 11.45 -5.42
N SER A 221 -6.04 11.42 -4.44
CA SER A 221 -5.37 12.60 -3.88
C SER A 221 -3.92 12.27 -3.55
N SER A 222 -3.07 13.29 -3.46
CA SER A 222 -1.65 13.13 -3.14
C SER A 222 -1.16 14.12 -2.09
N LEU A 223 -0.13 13.70 -1.37
CA LEU A 223 0.66 14.50 -0.43
C LEU A 223 2.14 14.16 -0.63
N HIS A 224 3.00 15.18 -0.70
CA HIS A 224 4.44 14.99 -0.87
C HIS A 224 5.17 15.53 0.35
N LEU A 225 6.07 14.70 0.87
CA LEU A 225 6.86 15.01 2.05
C LEU A 225 8.34 14.65 1.81
N ASP A 226 9.22 15.40 2.45
CA ASP A 226 10.66 15.26 2.37
C ASP A 226 11.25 15.12 3.78
N TRP A 227 11.77 13.93 4.06
CA TRP A 227 12.44 13.57 5.31
C TRP A 227 13.61 14.51 5.61
N THR A 228 14.32 14.99 4.59
CA THR A 228 15.50 15.85 4.75
C THR A 228 15.13 17.29 5.09
N GLN A 229 13.86 17.66 4.94
CA GLN A 229 13.34 19.01 5.20
C GLN A 229 12.63 19.14 6.55
N GLY A 230 12.92 18.26 7.51
CA GLY A 230 12.32 18.31 8.85
C GLY A 230 10.88 17.79 8.91
N GLN A 231 10.41 17.07 7.87
CA GLN A 231 9.04 16.54 7.80
C GLN A 231 8.94 15.08 8.30
N GLN A 232 9.92 14.61 9.07
CA GLN A 232 10.00 13.21 9.48
C GLN A 232 8.80 12.82 10.38
N GLU A 233 8.41 13.69 11.31
CA GLU A 233 7.25 13.43 12.18
C GLU A 233 5.92 13.37 11.40
N GLU A 234 5.77 14.19 10.36
CA GLU A 234 4.59 14.18 9.49
C GLU A 234 4.53 12.86 8.71
N ILE A 235 5.65 12.42 8.13
CA ILE A 235 5.77 11.13 7.42
C ILE A 235 5.38 9.97 8.35
N VAL A 236 5.99 9.91 9.54
CA VAL A 236 5.72 8.88 10.55
C VAL A 236 4.25 8.90 10.97
N SER A 237 3.68 10.09 11.15
CA SER A 237 2.29 10.26 11.56
C SER A 237 1.30 9.85 10.45
N GLN A 238 1.58 10.14 9.17
CA GLN A 238 0.74 9.68 8.05
C GLN A 238 0.73 8.14 7.95
N ILE A 239 1.92 7.52 7.98
CA ILE A 239 2.03 6.04 7.97
C ILE A 239 1.30 5.46 9.19
N GLY A 240 1.54 6.03 10.37
CA GLY A 240 0.89 5.62 11.61
C GLY A 240 -0.63 5.70 11.56
N LYS A 241 -1.19 6.78 11.01
CA LYS A 241 -2.63 6.96 10.78
C LYS A 241 -3.19 5.85 9.89
N ILE A 242 -2.50 5.51 8.79
CA ILE A 242 -2.93 4.46 7.87
C ILE A 242 -2.87 3.07 8.54
N VAL A 243 -1.83 2.80 9.34
CA VAL A 243 -1.73 1.55 10.13
C VAL A 243 -2.82 1.45 11.17
N LYS A 244 -3.15 2.54 11.88
CA LYS A 244 -4.27 2.59 12.84
C LYS A 244 -5.59 2.22 12.14
N GLN A 245 -5.85 2.79 10.97
CA GLN A 245 -7.02 2.43 10.17
C GLN A 245 -7.04 0.94 9.79
N ALA A 246 -5.89 0.36 9.44
CA ALA A 246 -5.79 -1.07 9.12
C ALA A 246 -6.21 -1.94 10.32
N ILE A 247 -5.78 -1.56 11.53
CA ILE A 247 -6.16 -2.24 12.77
C ILE A 247 -7.67 -2.09 13.05
N GLU A 248 -8.23 -0.90 12.88
CA GLU A 248 -9.67 -0.66 13.08
C GLU A 248 -10.53 -1.49 12.12
N ILE A 249 -10.09 -1.62 10.86
CA ILE A 249 -10.71 -2.50 9.88
C ILE A 249 -10.60 -3.97 10.32
N ALA A 250 -9.42 -4.43 10.72
CA ALA A 250 -9.20 -5.80 11.19
C ALA A 250 -10.12 -6.17 12.36
N ILE A 251 -10.26 -5.26 13.34
CA ILE A 251 -11.17 -5.43 14.48
C ILE A 251 -12.62 -5.54 14.02
N SER A 252 -13.03 -4.67 13.09
CA SER A 252 -14.41 -4.64 12.58
C SER A 252 -14.74 -5.92 11.80
N GLU A 253 -13.83 -6.39 10.95
CA GLU A 253 -14.01 -7.63 10.16
C GLU A 253 -14.00 -8.88 11.05
N ALA A 254 -13.13 -8.94 12.07
CA ALA A 254 -13.11 -10.06 13.02
C ALA A 254 -14.45 -10.22 13.78
N GLN A 255 -15.22 -9.14 13.93
CA GLN A 255 -16.56 -9.16 14.53
C GLN A 255 -17.66 -9.56 13.53
N MET A 256 -17.41 -9.48 12.22
CA MET A 256 -18.38 -9.80 11.18
C MET A 256 -18.23 -11.24 10.70
N ASN A 257 -19.17 -12.12 11.06
CA ASN A 257 -19.25 -13.46 10.48
C ASN A 257 -19.79 -13.40 9.04
N ARG A 258 -18.92 -13.54 8.03
CA ARG A 258 -19.38 -13.68 6.63
C ARG A 258 -18.61 -14.74 5.86
N ARG A 259 -19.34 -15.78 5.42
CA ARG A 259 -18.94 -16.63 4.29
C ARG A 259 -19.42 -15.97 3.00
N LYS A 260 -18.49 -15.42 2.22
CA LYS A 260 -18.71 -14.93 0.85
C LYS A 260 -17.61 -15.52 -0.03
N MET A 261 -17.85 -15.57 -1.35
CA MET A 261 -16.74 -15.80 -2.29
C MET A 261 -15.69 -14.70 -2.11
N THR A 262 -14.43 -15.09 -2.25
CA THR A 262 -13.30 -14.17 -2.09
C THR A 262 -13.20 -13.21 -3.26
N VAL A 263 -12.55 -12.06 -3.08
CA VAL A 263 -12.31 -11.11 -4.18
C VAL A 263 -11.57 -11.80 -5.34
N SER A 264 -10.55 -12.62 -5.06
CA SER A 264 -9.84 -13.42 -6.05
C SER A 264 -10.76 -14.36 -6.82
N GLN A 265 -11.66 -15.07 -6.12
CA GLN A 265 -12.64 -15.96 -6.79
C GLN A 265 -13.62 -15.19 -7.68
N MET A 266 -14.04 -13.98 -7.25
CA MET A 266 -15.02 -13.18 -7.99
C MET A 266 -14.42 -12.44 -9.19
N THR A 267 -13.12 -12.15 -9.17
CA THR A 267 -12.49 -11.22 -10.12
C THR A 267 -11.31 -11.79 -10.88
N GLY A 268 -10.77 -12.94 -10.45
CA GLY A 268 -9.52 -13.48 -10.96
C GLY A 268 -8.27 -12.68 -10.52
N CYS A 269 -8.42 -11.69 -9.63
CA CYS A 269 -7.29 -10.92 -9.13
C CYS A 269 -6.45 -11.77 -8.15
N MET A 270 -5.16 -11.88 -8.41
CA MET A 270 -4.23 -12.74 -7.68
C MET A 270 -3.07 -11.92 -7.11
N VAL A 271 -2.63 -12.32 -5.92
CA VAL A 271 -1.39 -11.84 -5.28
C VAL A 271 -0.38 -12.97 -5.36
N LEU A 272 0.71 -12.76 -6.09
CA LEU A 272 1.80 -13.72 -6.26
C LEU A 272 3.01 -13.26 -5.43
N GLU A 273 3.73 -14.23 -4.85
CA GLU A 273 5.01 -14.03 -4.14
C GLU A 273 6.21 -14.17 -5.08
#